data_AF-A0A2T9YYG0-F1
#
_entry.id   AF-A0A2T9YYG0-F1
#
_cell.length_a   1.000
_cell.length_b   1.000
_cell.length_c   1.000
_cell.angle_alpha   90.00
_cell.angle_beta   90.00
_cell.angle_gamma   90.00
#
_symmetry.space_group_name_H-M   'P 1'
#
loop_
_entity.id
_entity.type
_entity.pdbx_description
1 polymer ?
#
loop_
_entity_poly.entity_id
_entity_poly.type
_entity_poly.pdbx_seq_one_letter_code
_entity_poly.pdbx_strand_id
1 'polypeptide(L)'
;MFRTGRFACYDDGFEPSNSAVVNDVQVKSLNWFDDSVQNFEPSKYDIILGSDLVYDPEITPYLVKTLVSLIVTNNQIAYIASTRRRHETFNEFITLIGKSFPPIILSVNLNFKNFIL
;
A
#
# COMPACT_ATOMS: atom_id res chain seq x y z
N MET A 1 -3.50 14.03 13.84
CA MET A 1 -4.76 14.55 13.28
C MET A 1 -4.93 13.92 11.91
N PHE A 2 -5.66 12.82 11.79
CA PHE A 2 -5.84 12.12 10.51
C PHE A 2 -7.02 12.76 9.77
N ARG A 3 -6.76 13.34 8.58
CA ARG A 3 -7.82 13.82 7.70
C ARG A 3 -8.46 12.62 7.01
N THR A 4 -9.74 12.40 7.26
CA THR A 4 -10.55 11.41 6.57
C THR A 4 -10.82 11.90 5.14
N GLY A 5 -10.12 11.32 4.16
CA GLY A 5 -10.48 11.51 2.75
C GLY A 5 -11.72 10.68 2.43
N ARG A 6 -12.83 11.35 2.09
CA ARG A 6 -14.00 10.72 1.45
C ARG A 6 -13.59 10.28 0.05
N PHE A 7 -13.68 9.00 -0.26
CA PHE A 7 -13.75 8.53 -1.64
C PHE A 7 -15.16 8.82 -2.15
N ALA A 8 -15.30 9.67 -3.16
CA ALA A 8 -16.59 9.99 -3.76
C ALA A 8 -16.93 8.94 -4.83
N CYS A 9 -18.08 8.28 -4.65
CA CYS A 9 -18.77 7.61 -5.74
C CYS A 9 -19.28 8.71 -6.70
N TYR A 10 -19.03 8.54 -8.00
CA TYR A 10 -19.50 9.45 -9.03
C TYR A 10 -20.95 9.09 -9.35
N ASP A 11 -21.90 9.93 -8.95
CA ASP A 11 -23.28 9.92 -9.44
C ASP A 11 -23.64 11.31 -9.96
N ASP A 12 -24.29 11.32 -11.11
CA ASP A 12 -24.50 12.48 -11.98
C ASP A 12 -25.15 13.69 -11.30
N GLY A 13 -24.54 14.87 -11.48
CA GLY A 13 -25.27 16.14 -11.48
C GLY A 13 -25.15 17.07 -10.28
N PHE A 14 -24.23 16.86 -9.33
CA PHE A 14 -23.97 17.83 -8.27
C PHE A 14 -22.47 18.15 -8.22
N GLU A 15 -22.05 19.36 -8.58
CA GLU A 15 -20.65 19.78 -8.43
C GLU A 15 -20.33 19.97 -6.94
N PRO A 16 -19.52 19.10 -6.30
CA PRO A 16 -18.90 19.48 -5.06
C PRO A 16 -17.73 20.39 -5.44
N SER A 17 -17.77 21.65 -5.02
CA SER A 17 -16.60 22.52 -5.08
C SER A 17 -15.50 21.93 -4.21
N ASN A 18 -14.68 21.05 -4.79
CA ASN A 18 -13.49 20.50 -4.15
C ASN A 18 -12.54 21.67 -3.87
N SER A 19 -12.48 22.11 -2.61
CA SER A 19 -11.48 23.05 -2.12
C SER A 19 -10.12 22.35 -2.03
N ALA A 20 -9.55 21.95 -3.17
CA ALA A 20 -8.16 21.52 -3.31
C ALA A 20 -7.85 21.35 -4.81
N VAL A 21 -7.85 22.47 -5.55
CA VAL A 21 -7.11 22.53 -6.82
C VAL A 21 -5.62 22.51 -6.47
N VAL A 22 -5.10 21.34 -6.14
CA VAL A 22 -3.67 21.11 -5.98
C VAL A 22 -3.32 19.99 -6.95
N ASN A 23 -2.53 20.31 -7.97
CA ASN A 23 -2.05 19.39 -9.01
C ASN A 23 -0.97 18.40 -8.49
N ASP A 24 -1.08 17.96 -7.23
CA ASP A 24 -0.07 17.11 -6.57
C ASP A 24 -0.41 15.62 -6.65
N VAL A 25 -1.48 15.25 -7.35
CA VAL A 25 -1.84 13.85 -7.56
C VAL A 25 -1.44 13.44 -8.97
N GLN A 26 -0.60 12.40 -9.06
CA GLN A 26 -0.19 11.79 -10.31
C GLN A 26 -0.58 10.32 -10.31
N VAL A 27 -1.10 9.85 -11.44
CA VAL A 27 -1.37 8.43 -11.67
C VAL A 27 -0.26 7.88 -12.54
N LYS A 28 0.39 6.81 -12.09
CA LYS A 28 1.42 6.09 -12.84
C LYS A 28 1.12 4.60 -12.78
N SER A 29 1.36 3.90 -13.88
CA SER A 29 1.28 2.45 -13.92
C SER A 29 2.49 1.84 -13.21
N LEU A 30 2.23 0.93 -12.27
CA LEU A 30 3.24 0.13 -11.58
C LEU A 30 2.81 -1.33 -11.66
N ASN A 31 3.58 -2.13 -12.40
CA ASN A 31 3.37 -3.56 -12.53
C ASN A 31 4.41 -4.29 -11.66
N TRP A 32 3.96 -5.17 -10.78
CA TRP A 32 4.85 -5.88 -9.86
C TRP A 32 5.63 -7.02 -10.53
N PHE A 33 5.16 -7.51 -11.68
CA PHE A 33 5.77 -8.64 -12.38
C PHE A 33 6.97 -8.25 -13.25
N ASP A 34 7.17 -6.96 -13.49
CA ASP A 34 8.26 -6.43 -14.30
C ASP A 34 9.12 -5.45 -13.48
N ASP A 35 10.03 -4.78 -14.18
CA ASP A 35 10.95 -3.82 -13.57
C ASP A 35 10.42 -2.37 -13.65
N SER A 36 9.11 -2.17 -13.87
CA SER A 36 8.49 -0.83 -13.94
C SER A 36 8.70 0.02 -12.70
N VAL A 37 8.98 -0.61 -11.55
CA VAL A 37 9.37 0.07 -10.30
C VAL A 37 10.61 0.95 -10.46
N GLN A 38 11.51 0.66 -11.41
CA GLN A 38 12.70 1.46 -11.67
C GLN A 38 12.37 2.86 -12.24
N ASN A 39 11.17 3.05 -12.79
CA ASN A 39 10.69 4.36 -13.28
C ASN A 39 10.23 5.28 -12.13
N PHE A 40 10.25 4.80 -10.90
CA PHE A 40 9.87 5.53 -9.70
C PHE A 40 11.13 5.91 -8.95
N GLU A 41 11.16 7.14 -8.44
CA GLU A 41 12.23 7.59 -7.53
C GLU A 41 11.81 7.28 -6.09
N PRO A 42 12.39 6.26 -5.44
CA PRO A 42 11.90 5.79 -4.14
C PRO A 42 11.96 6.85 -3.04
N SER A 43 12.98 7.73 -3.10
CA SER A 43 13.19 8.83 -2.16
C SER A 43 12.10 9.91 -2.17
N LYS A 44 11.20 9.92 -3.18
CA LYS A 44 10.06 10.85 -3.23
C LYS A 44 8.90 10.44 -2.33
N TYR A 45 8.90 9.21 -1.82
CA TYR A 45 7.76 8.65 -1.10
C TYR A 45 8.08 8.48 0.38
N ASP A 46 7.60 9.36 1.24
CA ASP A 46 7.72 9.16 2.69
C ASP A 46 6.78 8.07 3.21
N ILE A 47 5.62 7.94 2.56
CA ILE A 47 4.56 7.02 2.97
C ILE A 47 4.10 6.21 1.77
N ILE A 48 4.08 4.88 1.93
CA ILE A 48 3.54 3.93 0.96
C ILE A 48 2.24 3.37 1.54
N LEU A 49 1.15 3.44 0.78
CA LEU A 49 -0.16 2.94 1.18
C LEU A 49 -0.59 1.81 0.25
N GLY A 50 -1.07 0.72 0.83
CA GLY A 50 -1.60 -0.43 0.09
C GLY A 50 -2.82 -0.99 0.81
N SER A 51 -3.87 -1.34 0.06
CA SER A 51 -5.09 -1.95 0.61
C SER A 51 -5.44 -3.20 -0.18
N ASP A 52 -5.74 -4.29 0.54
CA ASP A 52 -6.15 -5.60 0.01
C ASP A 52 -5.19 -6.20 -1.03
N LEU A 53 -3.87 -5.99 -0.84
CA LEU A 53 -2.84 -6.45 -1.78
C LEU A 53 -2.46 -7.93 -1.62
N VAL A 54 -2.75 -8.54 -0.46
CA VAL A 54 -2.32 -9.92 -0.14
C VAL A 54 -3.51 -10.87 -0.30
N TYR A 55 -3.86 -11.16 -1.56
CA TYR A 55 -5.00 -12.03 -1.90
C TYR A 55 -4.61 -13.34 -2.60
N ASP A 56 -3.44 -13.37 -3.24
CA ASP A 56 -2.94 -14.51 -4.01
C ASP A 56 -1.46 -14.79 -3.62
N PRO A 57 -1.11 -16.05 -3.28
CA PRO A 57 0.28 -16.40 -2.99
C PRO A 57 1.22 -16.14 -4.17
N GLU A 58 0.78 -16.31 -5.43
CA GLU A 58 1.66 -16.17 -6.60
C GLU A 58 2.16 -14.73 -6.77
N ILE A 59 1.36 -13.72 -6.40
CA ILE A 59 1.75 -12.31 -6.48
C ILE A 59 2.62 -11.85 -5.32
N THR A 60 2.62 -12.61 -4.22
CA THR A 60 3.20 -12.18 -2.94
C THR A 60 4.71 -11.90 -3.05
N PRO A 61 5.53 -12.76 -3.69
CA PRO A 61 6.96 -12.49 -3.86
C PRO A 61 7.24 -11.22 -4.68
N TYR A 62 6.43 -10.96 -5.71
CA TYR A 62 6.57 -9.79 -6.58
C TYR A 62 6.24 -8.50 -5.82
N LEU A 63 5.16 -8.52 -5.04
CA LEU A 63 4.80 -7.41 -4.16
C LEU A 63 5.93 -7.08 -3.17
N VAL A 64 6.51 -8.10 -2.53
CA VAL A 64 7.63 -7.89 -1.59
C VAL A 64 8.85 -7.31 -2.31
N LYS A 65 9.19 -7.80 -3.51
CA LYS A 65 10.27 -7.24 -4.35
C LYS A 65 10.01 -5.74 -4.62
N THR A 66 8.80 -5.38 -5.04
CA THR A 66 8.42 -3.98 -5.28
C THR A 66 8.56 -3.12 -4.02
N LEU A 67 8.10 -3.60 -2.87
CA LEU A 67 8.23 -2.88 -1.60
C LEU A 67 9.69 -2.65 -1.21
N VAL A 68 10.56 -3.65 -1.40
CA VAL A 68 12.01 -3.51 -1.15
C VAL A 68 12.63 -2.46 -2.06
N SER A 69 12.19 -2.35 -3.31
CA SER A 69 12.67 -1.32 -4.23
C SER A 69 12.16 0.09 -3.89
N LEU A 70 10.98 0.21 -3.27
CA LEU A 70 10.38 1.50 -2.91
C LEU A 70 10.81 2.02 -1.52
N ILE A 71 11.10 1.11 -0.58
CA ILE A 71 11.51 1.44 0.78
C ILE A 71 13.04 1.38 0.85
N VAL A 72 13.68 2.53 0.64
CA VAL A 72 15.14 2.65 0.58
C VAL A 72 15.75 3.34 1.81
N THR A 73 14.94 3.99 2.64
CA THR A 73 15.39 4.67 3.87
C THR A 73 14.55 4.28 5.09
N ASN A 74 15.13 4.46 6.29
CA ASN A 74 14.46 4.17 7.56
C ASN A 74 13.36 5.18 7.94
N ASN A 75 13.25 6.29 7.22
CA ASN A 75 12.24 7.32 7.45
C ASN A 75 10.94 7.04 6.68
N GLN A 76 10.94 6.06 5.77
CA GLN A 76 9.77 5.68 5.00
C GLN A 76 8.91 4.69 5.77
N ILE A 77 7.59 4.83 5.65
CA ILE A 77 6.64 3.95 6.31
C ILE A 77 5.67 3.37 5.28
N ALA A 78 5.55 2.04 5.27
CA ALA A 78 4.57 1.33 4.45
C ALA A 78 3.40 0.84 5.30
N TYR A 79 2.20 1.35 5.03
CA TYR A 79 0.95 0.87 5.62
C TYR A 79 0.24 -0.04 4.62
N ILE A 80 0.24 -1.34 4.91
CA ILE A 80 -0.46 -2.36 4.11
C ILE A 80 -1.63 -2.88 4.91
N ALA A 81 -2.84 -2.46 4.54
CA ALA A 81 -4.07 -3.05 5.02
C ALA A 81 -4.40 -4.27 4.16
N SER A 82 -4.70 -5.41 4.75
CA SER A 82 -5.15 -6.59 4.00
C SER A 82 -6.15 -7.39 4.80
N THR A 83 -7.16 -7.92 4.12
CA THR A 83 -8.13 -8.80 4.75
C THR A 83 -7.52 -10.20 4.93
N ARG A 84 -7.57 -10.74 6.15
CA ARG A 84 -7.12 -12.11 6.43
C ARG A 84 -8.17 -13.13 6.00
N ARG A 85 -8.28 -13.37 4.69
CA ARG A 85 -9.19 -14.40 4.14
C ARG A 85 -8.57 -15.79 4.15
N ARG A 86 -7.28 -15.90 3.83
CA ARG A 86 -6.48 -17.13 3.86
C ARG A 86 -5.26 -16.93 4.77
N HIS A 87 -5.22 -17.67 5.87
CA HIS A 87 -4.16 -17.53 6.88
C HIS A 87 -2.77 -17.93 6.34
N GLU A 88 -2.72 -18.91 5.44
CA GLU A 88 -1.48 -19.41 4.85
C GLU A 88 -0.79 -18.34 3.98
N THR A 89 -1.51 -17.75 3.04
CA THR A 89 -1.01 -16.66 2.18
C THR A 89 -0.52 -15.46 3.00
N PHE A 90 -1.24 -15.13 4.06
CA PHE A 90 -0.84 -14.05 4.97
C PHE A 90 0.47 -14.36 5.69
N ASN A 91 0.63 -15.59 6.19
CA ASN A 91 1.85 -16.01 6.90
C ASN A 91 3.06 -16.07 5.96
N GLU A 92 2.84 -16.50 4.71
CA GLU A 92 3.88 -16.48 3.67
C GLU A 92 4.36 -15.05 3.40
N PHE A 93 3.43 -14.10 3.23
CA PHE A 93 3.76 -12.69 3.07
C PHE A 93 4.57 -12.14 4.25
N ILE A 94 4.15 -12.39 5.50
CA ILE A 94 4.88 -11.96 6.69
C ILE A 94 6.28 -12.59 6.76
N THR A 95 6.39 -13.87 6.39
CA THR A 95 7.68 -14.58 6.38
C THR A 95 8.62 -13.98 5.34
N LEU A 96 8.13 -13.69 4.13
CA LEU A 96 8.93 -13.07 3.08
C LEU A 96 9.37 -11.66 3.46
N ILE A 97 8.46 -10.86 3.99
CA ILE A 97 8.77 -9.51 4.47
C ILE A 97 9.79 -9.55 5.62
N GLY A 98 9.66 -10.46 6.58
CA GLY A 98 10.60 -10.60 7.70
C GLY A 98 11.99 -11.06 7.29
N LYS A 99 12.14 -11.70 6.11
CA LYS A 99 13.44 -12.02 5.50
C LYS A 99 14.04 -10.81 4.78
N SER A 100 13.20 -10.00 4.14
CA SER A 100 13.62 -8.88 3.30
C SER A 100 13.89 -7.59 4.08
N PHE A 101 13.22 -7.38 5.22
CA PHE A 101 13.36 -6.18 6.05
C PHE A 101 13.84 -6.54 7.46
N PRO A 102 14.74 -5.75 8.07
CA PRO A 102 15.09 -5.94 9.47
C PRO A 102 13.84 -5.77 10.37
N PRO A 103 13.79 -6.44 11.54
CA PRO A 103 12.60 -6.53 12.40
C PRO A 103 12.04 -5.19 12.91
N ILE A 104 12.76 -4.09 12.71
CA ILE A 104 12.44 -2.75 13.22
C ILE A 104 11.30 -2.07 12.43
N ILE A 105 11.04 -2.50 11.18
CA ILE A 105 10.09 -1.80 10.28
C ILE A 105 8.66 -2.38 10.34
N LEU A 106 8.45 -3.49 11.06
CA LEU A 106 7.18 -4.22 11.02
C LEU A 106 6.29 -3.93 12.24
N SER A 107 5.70 -2.73 12.28
CA SER A 107 4.50 -2.49 13.08
C SER A 107 3.26 -2.95 12.29
N VAL A 108 3.10 -4.27 12.17
CA VAL A 108 1.94 -4.86 11.51
C VAL A 108 0.76 -4.81 12.48
N ASN A 109 -0.01 -3.71 12.45
CA ASN A 109 -1.21 -3.56 13.30
C ASN A 109 -2.40 -4.30 12.68
N LEU A 110 -2.52 -5.59 12.97
CA LEU A 110 -3.61 -6.46 12.52
C LEU A 110 -4.70 -6.56 13.58
N ASN A 111 -5.44 -5.47 13.75
CA ASN A 111 -6.69 -5.52 14.50
C ASN A 111 -7.82 -4.90 13.65
N PHE A 112 -8.16 -5.58 12.57
CA PHE A 112 -9.47 -5.41 11.92
C PHE A 112 -10.43 -6.48 12.47
N LYS A 113 -10.67 -6.46 13.78
CA LYS A 113 -11.90 -7.04 14.33
C LYS A 113 -12.98 -5.98 14.14
N ASN A 114 -13.89 -6.22 13.20
CA ASN A 114 -15.14 -5.51 13.00
C ASN A 114 -15.00 -4.07 12.47
N PHE A 115 -14.92 -3.92 11.14
CA PHE A 115 -15.54 -2.77 10.48
C PHE A 115 -16.73 -3.27 9.66
N ILE A 116 -17.92 -3.11 10.25
CA ILE A 116 -19.17 -2.98 9.51
C ILE A 116 -19.16 -1.54 9.01
N LEU A 117 -19.17 -1.34 7.69
CA LEU A 117 -19.70 -0.12 7.09
C LEU A 117 -21.19 -0.34 6.84
#